data_AF-A4ICK7-F1
#
_entry.id   AF-A4ICK7-F1
#
_cell.length_a   1.000
_cell.length_b   1.000
_cell.length_c   1.000
_cell.angle_alpha   90.00
_cell.angle_beta   90.00
_cell.angle_gamma   90.00
#
_symmetry.space_group_name_H-M   'P 1'
#
loop_
_entity.id
_entity.type
_entity.pdbx_description
1 polymer ?
#
loop_
_entity_poly.entity_id
_entity_poly.type
_entity_poly.pdbx_seq_one_letter_code
_entity_poly.pdbx_strand_id
1 'polypeptide(L)'
;MIENYDTITAGKRLTPEDLDQHIKRLTAPRREVELRDPFEVCPTKRISPEALSRMTDRLYTQSLQHKQERLAAAEQAAYGAHTRGTLLRSAPLSPQDQETSVRRLFNDALERKQTNMEQLRRQHQYHRPTNETKVPLNMFVQHMYYDRLEAKKKTEKRLYDTYLAPTEIHTGTISREKADEASNRLCTTKAGA
;
A
#
# COMPACT_ATOMS: atom_id res chain seq x y z
N MET A 1 -57.12 20.01 -33.78
CA MET A 1 -56.35 20.40 -34.99
C MET A 1 -56.17 21.91 -34.87
N ILE A 2 -55.06 22.50 -34.41
CA ILE A 2 -53.64 22.22 -34.50
C ILE A 2 -53.02 22.74 -33.19
N GLU A 3 -52.33 21.90 -32.43
CA GLU A 3 -51.56 22.34 -31.26
C GLU A 3 -50.23 22.90 -31.78
N ASN A 4 -50.00 24.21 -31.59
CA ASN A 4 -48.81 24.91 -32.04
C ASN A 4 -47.60 24.49 -31.20
N TYR A 5 -46.77 23.60 -31.76
CA TYR A 5 -45.51 23.12 -31.19
C TYR A 5 -44.38 24.18 -31.14
N ASP A 6 -44.62 25.42 -31.56
CA ASP A 6 -43.60 26.46 -31.69
C ASP A 6 -43.23 27.18 -30.37
N THR A 7 -43.86 26.84 -29.24
CA THR A 7 -43.61 27.53 -27.96
C THR A 7 -42.59 26.83 -27.04
N ILE A 8 -42.17 25.61 -27.36
CA ILE A 8 -41.28 24.81 -26.49
C ILE A 8 -39.79 24.99 -26.88
N THR A 9 -39.50 25.55 -28.06
CA THR A 9 -38.14 25.77 -28.58
C THR A 9 -37.65 27.23 -28.47
N ALA A 10 -38.25 28.04 -27.59
CA ALA A 10 -37.61 29.29 -27.12
C ALA A 10 -36.48 28.97 -26.11
N GLY A 11 -35.61 28.04 -26.49
CA GLY A 11 -34.45 27.60 -25.73
C GLY A 11 -33.49 28.78 -25.55
N LYS A 12 -33.18 29.07 -24.28
CA LYS A 12 -32.14 29.98 -23.77
C LYS A 12 -31.14 30.38 -24.86
N ARG A 13 -31.38 31.51 -25.51
CA ARG A 13 -30.35 32.13 -26.37
C ARG A 13 -29.18 32.46 -25.44
N LEU A 14 -28.03 31.85 -25.76
CA LEU A 14 -26.79 32.10 -25.05
C LEU A 14 -26.52 33.60 -25.09
N THR A 15 -26.33 34.24 -23.94
CA THR A 15 -26.04 35.67 -23.91
C THR A 15 -24.68 35.91 -24.59
N PRO A 16 -24.44 37.08 -25.18
CA PRO A 16 -23.13 37.38 -25.79
C PRO A 16 -21.97 37.20 -24.78
N GLU A 17 -22.22 37.47 -23.50
CA GLU A 17 -21.25 37.27 -22.42
C GLU A 17 -20.93 35.78 -22.19
N ASP A 18 -21.94 34.91 -22.21
CA ASP A 18 -21.75 33.47 -22.08
C ASP A 18 -20.99 32.89 -23.29
N LEU A 19 -21.24 33.41 -24.50
CA LEU A 19 -20.47 33.08 -25.70
C LEU A 19 -19.01 33.45 -25.54
N ASP A 20 -18.71 34.67 -25.07
CA ASP A 20 -17.34 35.13 -24.85
C ASP A 20 -16.61 34.32 -23.78
N GLN A 21 -17.29 33.93 -22.69
CA GLN A 21 -16.72 33.02 -21.69
C GLN A 21 -16.42 31.64 -22.28
N HIS A 22 -17.32 31.12 -23.12
CA HIS A 22 -17.12 29.84 -23.78
C HIS A 22 -15.95 29.88 -24.76
N ILE A 23 -15.83 30.96 -25.54
CA ILE A 23 -14.70 31.21 -26.44
C ILE A 23 -13.41 31.28 -25.63
N LYS A 24 -13.34 32.11 -24.58
CA LYS A 24 -12.15 32.21 -23.70
C LYS A 24 -11.72 30.87 -23.13
N ARG A 25 -12.66 30.03 -22.72
CA ARG A 25 -12.36 28.68 -22.19
C ARG A 25 -11.77 27.75 -23.27
N LEU A 26 -12.28 27.83 -24.49
CA LEU A 26 -11.83 26.98 -25.60
C LEU A 26 -10.53 27.47 -26.23
N THR A 27 -10.27 28.78 -26.21
CA THR A 27 -9.05 29.37 -26.77
C THR A 27 -7.93 29.53 -25.75
N ALA A 28 -8.21 29.33 -24.45
CA ALA A 28 -7.18 29.34 -23.42
C ALA A 28 -6.12 28.25 -23.72
N PRO A 29 -4.82 28.59 -23.69
CA PRO A 29 -3.76 27.62 -23.89
C PRO A 29 -3.87 26.52 -22.82
N ARG A 30 -3.90 25.26 -23.26
CA ARG A 30 -3.91 24.11 -22.36
C ARG A 30 -2.61 24.14 -21.55
N ARG A 31 -2.72 23.97 -20.23
CA ARG A 31 -1.54 23.78 -19.38
C ARG A 31 -0.77 22.56 -19.88
N GLU A 32 0.54 22.70 -20.03
CA GLU A 32 1.42 21.58 -20.35
C GLU A 32 1.28 20.51 -19.27
N VAL A 33 0.92 19.29 -19.67
CA VAL A 33 0.83 18.15 -18.76
C VAL A 33 2.23 17.55 -18.68
N GLU A 34 2.83 17.55 -17.50
CA GLU A 34 4.07 16.83 -17.24
C GLU A 34 3.81 15.33 -17.39
N LEU A 35 4.18 14.74 -18.54
CA LEU A 35 4.19 13.29 -18.72
C LEU A 35 5.33 12.71 -17.87
N ARG A 36 4.97 12.13 -16.70
CA ARG A 36 5.90 11.32 -15.92
C ARG A 36 5.92 9.90 -16.50
N ASP A 37 7.11 9.41 -16.87
CA ASP A 37 7.29 8.05 -17.37
C ASP A 37 6.84 7.03 -16.29
N PRO A 38 5.94 6.07 -16.61
CA PRO A 38 5.52 5.05 -15.66
C PRO A 38 6.68 4.18 -15.14
N PHE A 39 7.84 4.20 -15.81
CA PHE A 39 9.03 3.50 -15.35
C PHE A 39 10.15 4.50 -15.09
N GLU A 40 10.31 4.91 -13.83
CA GLU A 40 11.50 5.64 -13.41
C GLU A 40 12.73 4.79 -13.78
N VAL A 41 13.52 5.24 -14.77
CA VAL A 41 14.78 4.59 -15.13
C VAL A 41 15.66 4.60 -13.88
N CYS A 42 15.78 3.43 -13.24
CA CYS A 42 16.57 3.26 -12.04
C CYS A 42 17.96 3.88 -12.27
N PRO A 43 18.43 4.80 -11.42
CA PRO A 43 19.73 5.42 -11.62
C PRO A 43 20.80 4.33 -11.67
N THR A 44 21.66 4.39 -12.68
CA THR A 44 22.77 3.44 -12.83
C THR A 44 23.67 3.54 -11.61
N LYS A 45 23.62 2.52 -10.74
CA LYS A 45 24.48 2.44 -9.56
C LYS A 45 25.92 2.20 -10.01
N ARG A 46 26.79 3.20 -9.85
CA ARG A 46 28.23 3.03 -10.06
C ARG A 46 28.80 2.20 -8.91
N ILE A 47 29.26 0.99 -9.22
CA ILE A 47 29.93 0.11 -8.26
C ILE A 47 31.41 0.53 -8.22
N SER A 48 31.99 0.68 -7.03
CA SER A 48 33.42 0.99 -6.88
C SER A 48 34.29 -0.17 -7.39
N PRO A 49 35.50 0.09 -7.90
CA PRO A 49 36.40 -0.98 -8.38
C PRO A 49 36.72 -2.00 -7.27
N GLU A 50 36.80 -1.57 -6.01
CA GLU A 50 36.99 -2.45 -4.86
C GLU A 50 35.79 -3.36 -4.59
N ALA A 51 34.57 -2.86 -4.77
CA ALA A 51 33.37 -3.68 -4.62
C ALA A 51 33.28 -4.73 -5.75
N LEU A 52 33.69 -4.36 -6.98
CA LEU A 52 33.81 -5.32 -8.08
C LEU A 52 34.86 -6.39 -7.77
N SER A 53 36.04 -6.02 -7.28
CA SER A 53 37.10 -7.01 -6.97
C SER A 53 36.70 -8.00 -5.88
N ARG A 54 36.03 -7.52 -4.81
CA ARG A 54 35.46 -8.39 -3.76
C ARG A 54 34.40 -9.34 -4.31
N MET A 55 33.56 -8.86 -5.22
CA MET A 55 32.54 -9.69 -5.86
C MET A 55 33.17 -10.75 -6.75
N THR A 56 34.21 -10.40 -7.53
CA THR A 56 34.93 -11.37 -8.37
C THR A 56 35.66 -12.41 -7.54
N ASP A 57 36.29 -12.01 -6.42
CA ASP A 57 36.94 -12.94 -5.49
C ASP A 57 35.91 -13.94 -4.93
N ARG A 58 34.81 -13.44 -4.36
CA ARG A 58 33.74 -14.31 -3.83
C ARG A 58 33.16 -15.26 -4.87
N LEU A 59 32.88 -14.76 -6.08
CA LEU A 59 32.21 -15.54 -7.11
C LEU A 59 33.14 -16.54 -7.80
N TYR A 60 34.43 -16.25 -7.91
CA TYR A 60 35.35 -17.07 -8.67
C TYR A 60 36.37 -17.78 -7.79
N THR A 61 37.19 -17.06 -7.03
CA THR A 61 38.28 -17.67 -6.26
C THR A 61 37.72 -18.54 -5.12
N GLN A 62 36.82 -18.00 -4.31
CA GLN A 62 36.24 -18.70 -3.17
C GLN A 62 35.33 -19.85 -3.62
N SER A 63 34.58 -19.67 -4.72
CA SER A 63 33.71 -20.73 -5.23
C SER A 63 34.52 -21.91 -5.80
N LEU A 64 35.65 -21.65 -6.46
CA LEU A 64 36.56 -22.68 -6.94
C LEU A 64 37.25 -23.40 -5.79
N GLN A 65 37.72 -22.68 -4.77
CA GLN A 65 38.30 -23.28 -3.57
C GLN A 65 37.29 -24.19 -2.87
N HIS A 66 36.07 -23.73 -2.60
CA HIS A 66 35.03 -24.56 -2.02
C HIS A 66 34.68 -25.78 -2.88
N LYS A 67 34.68 -25.64 -4.21
CA LYS A 67 34.47 -26.79 -5.10
C LYS A 67 35.61 -27.80 -4.97
N GLN A 68 36.86 -27.35 -4.92
CA GLN A 68 38.03 -28.21 -4.74
C GLN A 68 38.01 -28.91 -3.37
N GLU A 69 37.71 -28.20 -2.30
CA GLU A 69 37.55 -28.77 -0.95
C GLU A 69 36.46 -29.84 -0.93
N ARG A 70 35.31 -29.58 -1.57
CA ARG A 70 34.21 -30.55 -1.67
C ARG A 70 34.60 -31.79 -2.48
N LEU A 71 35.36 -31.61 -3.56
CA LEU A 71 35.86 -32.73 -4.35
C LEU A 71 36.89 -33.54 -3.56
N ALA A 72 37.85 -32.89 -2.90
CA ALA A 72 38.84 -33.55 -2.05
C ALA A 72 38.16 -34.32 -0.90
N ALA A 73 37.14 -33.73 -0.27
CA ALA A 73 36.36 -34.42 0.77
C ALA A 73 35.58 -35.62 0.22
N ALA A 74 35.02 -35.51 -0.99
CA ALA A 74 34.33 -36.61 -1.66
C ALA A 74 35.30 -37.74 -2.08
N GLU A 75 36.48 -37.40 -2.58
CA GLU A 75 37.54 -38.36 -2.90
C GLU A 75 38.07 -39.04 -1.64
N GLN A 76 38.28 -38.29 -0.56
CA GLN A 76 38.67 -38.85 0.74
C GLN A 76 37.57 -39.76 1.31
N ALA A 77 36.29 -39.42 1.15
CA ALA A 77 35.19 -40.29 1.56
C ALA A 77 35.11 -41.56 0.70
N ALA A 78 35.43 -41.46 -0.60
CA ALA A 78 35.37 -42.60 -1.53
C ALA A 78 36.59 -43.54 -1.43
N TYR A 79 37.79 -43.00 -1.18
CA TYR A 79 39.06 -43.72 -1.26
C TYR A 79 39.92 -43.63 0.01
N GLY A 80 39.69 -42.64 0.87
CA GLY A 80 40.64 -42.18 1.90
C GLY A 80 40.75 -43.03 3.17
N ALA A 81 39.93 -44.07 3.35
CA ALA A 81 40.04 -44.95 4.52
C ALA A 81 39.71 -46.43 4.24
N HIS A 82 39.15 -46.72 3.07
CA HIS A 82 38.69 -48.06 2.72
C HIS A 82 39.15 -48.35 1.30
N THR A 83 40.10 -49.28 1.15
CA THR A 83 40.40 -49.88 -0.15
C THR A 83 39.07 -50.20 -0.84
N ARG A 84 38.94 -49.94 -2.14
CA ARG A 84 37.68 -50.18 -2.88
C ARG A 84 37.06 -51.58 -2.63
N GLY A 85 37.88 -52.55 -2.20
CA GLY A 85 37.45 -53.87 -1.74
C GLY A 85 36.90 -53.98 -0.31
N THR A 86 37.16 -53.04 0.60
CA THR A 86 36.58 -53.02 1.97
C THR A 86 35.21 -52.36 2.05
N LEU A 87 34.89 -51.40 1.16
CA LEU A 87 33.51 -50.88 1.05
C LEU A 87 32.54 -51.91 0.44
N LEU A 88 33.02 -52.77 -0.46
CA LEU A 88 32.23 -53.87 -1.05
C LEU A 88 32.21 -55.13 -0.17
N ARG A 89 33.13 -55.23 0.80
CA ARG A 89 33.26 -56.36 1.74
C ARG A 89 33.03 -55.93 3.20
N SER A 90 32.32 -54.82 3.39
CA SER A 90 31.92 -54.37 4.73
C SER A 90 31.11 -55.49 5.39
N ALA A 91 31.47 -55.85 6.62
CA ALA A 91 30.68 -56.78 7.41
C ALA A 91 29.20 -56.31 7.43
N PRO A 92 28.23 -57.23 7.44
CA PRO A 92 26.83 -56.85 7.60
C PRO A 92 26.71 -55.95 8.82
N LEU A 93 26.02 -54.82 8.63
CA LEU A 93 25.84 -53.80 9.67
C LEU A 93 25.27 -54.46 10.92
N SER A 94 25.86 -54.22 12.10
CA SER A 94 25.35 -54.75 13.37
C SER A 94 23.87 -54.39 13.53
N PRO A 95 23.00 -55.22 14.12
CA PRO A 95 21.60 -54.86 14.35
C PRO A 95 21.47 -53.52 15.08
N GLN A 96 22.38 -53.20 16.01
CA GLN A 96 22.42 -51.90 16.69
C GLN A 96 22.75 -50.73 15.73
N ASP A 97 23.67 -50.94 14.80
CA ASP A 97 24.01 -49.94 13.78
C ASP A 97 22.87 -49.75 12.77
N GLN A 98 22.14 -50.82 12.45
CA GLN A 98 20.93 -50.75 11.63
C GLN A 98 19.86 -49.92 12.34
N GLU A 99 19.56 -50.22 13.61
CA GLU A 99 18.60 -49.44 14.39
C GLU A 99 19.00 -47.98 14.52
N THR A 100 20.26 -47.68 14.81
CA THR A 100 20.74 -46.28 14.90
C THR A 100 20.64 -45.56 13.55
N SER A 101 20.96 -46.25 12.45
CA SER A 101 20.80 -45.67 11.10
C SER A 101 19.33 -45.40 10.77
N VAL A 102 18.42 -46.32 11.10
CA VAL A 102 16.97 -46.14 10.90
C VAL A 102 16.44 -45.00 11.77
N ARG A 103 16.81 -44.95 13.06
CA ARG A 103 16.43 -43.84 13.96
C ARG A 103 16.89 -42.50 13.38
N ARG A 104 18.17 -42.39 12.99
CA ARG A 104 18.74 -41.15 12.46
C ARG A 104 18.17 -40.73 11.11
N LEU A 105 17.97 -41.68 10.19
CA LEU A 105 17.54 -41.37 8.83
C LEU A 105 16.03 -41.18 8.73
N PHE A 106 15.26 -41.90 9.55
CA PHE A 106 13.80 -41.90 9.46
C PHE A 106 13.17 -41.12 10.61
N ASN A 107 13.40 -41.51 11.87
CA ASN A 107 12.72 -40.90 13.01
C ASN A 107 13.13 -39.43 13.17
N ASP A 108 14.43 -39.13 13.22
CA ASP A 108 14.90 -37.75 13.35
C ASP A 108 14.47 -36.89 12.15
N ALA A 109 14.42 -37.47 10.95
CA ALA A 109 13.98 -36.75 9.76
C ALA A 109 12.49 -36.39 9.80
N LEU A 110 11.65 -37.30 10.32
CA LEU A 110 10.24 -37.04 10.54
C LEU A 110 10.03 -35.99 11.64
N GLU A 111 10.75 -36.08 12.75
CA GLU A 111 10.68 -35.08 13.83
C GLU A 111 11.09 -33.68 13.34
N ARG A 112 12.20 -33.58 12.58
CA ARG A 112 12.62 -32.32 11.95
C ARG A 112 11.57 -31.78 10.98
N LYS A 113 10.93 -32.65 10.20
CA LYS A 113 9.86 -32.25 9.29
C LYS A 113 8.64 -31.72 10.07
N GLN A 114 8.23 -32.41 11.14
CA GLN A 114 7.09 -32.01 11.95
C GLN A 114 7.35 -30.66 12.64
N THR A 115 8.50 -30.51 13.28
CA THR A 115 8.90 -29.25 13.93
C THR A 115 9.00 -28.10 12.93
N ASN A 116 9.60 -28.30 11.76
CA ASN A 116 9.63 -27.29 10.70
C ASN A 116 8.21 -26.92 10.20
N MET A 117 7.33 -27.90 10.04
CA MET A 117 5.94 -27.66 9.64
C MET A 117 5.16 -26.87 10.71
N GLU A 118 5.38 -27.15 11.99
CA GLU A 118 4.76 -26.39 13.07
C GLU A 118 5.28 -24.95 13.13
N GLN A 119 6.58 -24.73 12.92
CA GLN A 119 7.15 -23.40 12.84
C GLN A 119 6.57 -22.60 11.67
N LEU A 120 6.47 -23.23 10.48
CA LEU A 120 5.83 -22.61 9.33
C LEU A 120 4.36 -22.28 9.59
N ARG A 121 3.61 -23.17 10.26
CA ARG A 121 2.23 -22.88 10.67
C ARG A 121 2.16 -21.67 11.60
N ARG A 122 3.02 -21.59 12.61
CA ARG A 122 3.06 -20.44 13.54
C ARG A 122 3.39 -19.13 12.82
N GLN A 123 4.29 -19.16 11.84
CA GLN A 123 4.73 -17.97 11.10
C GLN A 123 3.70 -17.51 10.06
N HIS A 124 3.06 -18.44 9.35
CA HIS A 124 2.24 -18.13 8.17
C HIS A 124 0.73 -18.28 8.40
N GLN A 125 0.27 -18.94 9.46
CA GLN A 125 -1.15 -18.94 9.77
C GLN A 125 -1.54 -17.60 10.38
N TYR A 126 -2.52 -16.96 9.76
CA TYR A 126 -3.18 -15.81 10.34
C TYR A 126 -3.91 -16.23 11.62
N HIS A 127 -3.38 -15.84 12.77
CA HIS A 127 -4.05 -16.03 14.05
C HIS A 127 -4.94 -14.81 14.28
N ARG A 128 -6.25 -14.96 14.06
CA ARG A 128 -7.19 -13.93 14.48
C ARG A 128 -7.12 -13.82 16.01
N PRO A 129 -6.84 -12.64 16.58
CA PRO A 129 -6.84 -12.50 18.03
C PRO A 129 -8.24 -12.83 18.55
N THR A 130 -8.35 -13.83 19.42
CA THR A 130 -9.62 -14.25 20.04
C THR A 130 -10.23 -13.16 20.92
N ASN A 131 -9.44 -12.15 21.28
CA ASN A 131 -9.81 -11.06 22.19
C ASN A 131 -10.22 -9.77 21.46
N GLU A 132 -10.75 -9.85 20.23
CA GLU A 132 -11.39 -8.69 19.62
C GLU A 132 -12.62 -8.30 20.45
N THR A 133 -12.58 -7.14 21.10
CA THR A 133 -13.72 -6.55 21.80
C THR A 133 -14.83 -6.31 20.78
N LYS A 134 -15.83 -7.21 20.77
CA LYS A 134 -16.99 -7.08 19.90
C LYS A 134 -17.78 -5.85 20.33
N VAL A 135 -17.74 -4.79 19.52
CA VAL A 135 -18.59 -3.62 19.73
C VAL A 135 -20.04 -4.04 19.42
N PRO A 136 -20.98 -3.89 20.35
CA PRO A 136 -22.37 -4.24 20.09
C PRO A 136 -22.93 -3.35 18.97
N LEU A 137 -23.73 -3.95 18.08
CA LEU A 137 -24.26 -3.28 16.89
C LEU A 137 -24.96 -1.96 17.22
N ASN A 138 -25.63 -1.88 18.37
CA ASN A 138 -26.34 -0.69 18.81
C ASN A 138 -25.39 0.50 19.04
N MET A 139 -24.22 0.26 19.64
CA MET A 139 -23.18 1.30 19.82
C MET A 139 -22.59 1.73 18.48
N PHE A 140 -22.40 0.78 17.55
CA PHE A 140 -21.92 1.09 16.21
C PHE A 140 -22.90 1.98 15.43
N VAL A 141 -24.20 1.65 15.49
CA VAL A 141 -25.27 2.44 14.88
C VAL A 141 -25.35 3.83 15.51
N GLN A 142 -25.26 3.93 16.84
CA GLN A 142 -25.24 5.21 17.54
C GLN A 142 -24.12 6.12 17.04
N HIS A 143 -22.89 5.61 17.02
CA HIS A 143 -21.73 6.38 16.61
C HIS A 143 -21.73 6.72 15.10
N MET A 144 -22.24 5.84 14.25
CA MET A 144 -22.28 6.08 12.80
C MET A 144 -23.35 7.07 12.37
N TYR A 145 -24.55 6.98 12.97
CA TYR A 145 -25.70 7.73 12.50
C TYR A 145 -26.02 8.90 13.42
N TYR A 146 -26.30 8.66 14.70
CA TYR A 146 -26.76 9.71 15.60
C TYR A 146 -25.67 10.73 15.89
N ASP A 147 -24.47 10.28 16.30
CA ASP A 147 -23.36 11.19 16.63
C ASP A 147 -22.94 12.01 15.41
N ARG A 148 -22.95 11.40 14.23
CA ARG A 148 -22.61 12.08 12.97
C ARG A 148 -23.66 13.10 12.55
N LEU A 149 -24.95 12.80 12.73
CA LEU A 149 -26.04 13.75 12.48
C LEU A 149 -25.99 14.92 13.46
N GLU A 150 -25.71 14.67 14.73
CA GLU A 150 -25.52 15.72 15.73
C GLU A 150 -24.30 16.59 15.43
N ALA A 151 -23.18 15.98 15.03
CA ALA A 151 -22.00 16.71 14.61
C ALA A 151 -22.31 17.61 13.41
N LYS A 152 -23.06 17.11 12.41
CA LYS A 152 -23.53 17.92 11.28
C LYS A 152 -24.39 19.10 11.72
N LYS A 153 -25.39 18.89 12.57
CA LYS A 153 -26.24 19.96 13.13
C LYS A 153 -25.42 21.01 13.90
N LYS A 154 -24.44 20.57 14.71
CA LYS A 154 -23.53 21.48 15.43
C LYS A 154 -22.67 22.31 14.45
N THR A 155 -22.16 21.68 13.40
CA THR A 155 -21.39 22.41 12.37
C THR A 155 -22.24 23.39 11.59
N GLU A 156 -23.47 23.03 11.23
CA GLU A 156 -24.43 23.91 10.57
C GLU A 156 -24.76 25.12 11.44
N LYS A 157 -25.10 24.90 12.71
CA LYS A 157 -25.34 25.98 13.68
C LYS A 157 -24.11 26.89 13.81
N ARG A 158 -22.91 26.32 13.93
CA ARG A 158 -21.67 27.09 13.99
C ARG A 158 -21.46 27.95 12.74
N LEU A 159 -21.70 27.39 11.56
CA LEU A 159 -21.58 28.13 10.29
C LEU A 159 -22.62 29.24 10.20
N TYR A 160 -23.86 28.98 10.61
CA TYR A 160 -24.93 29.99 10.69
C TYR A 160 -24.54 31.15 11.62
N ASP A 161 -24.12 30.83 12.85
CA ASP A 161 -23.69 31.84 13.84
C ASP A 161 -22.49 32.67 13.34
N THR A 162 -21.59 32.06 12.56
CA THR A 162 -20.37 32.73 12.06
C THR A 162 -20.65 33.64 10.86
N TYR A 163 -21.46 33.18 9.89
CA TYR A 163 -21.59 33.84 8.59
C TYR A 163 -22.94 34.52 8.36
N LEU A 164 -24.02 33.98 8.92
CA LEU A 164 -25.38 34.45 8.65
C LEU A 164 -25.88 35.38 9.76
N ALA A 165 -25.81 34.96 11.03
CA ALA A 165 -26.32 35.74 12.17
C ALA A 165 -25.78 37.19 12.23
N PRO A 166 -24.50 37.49 11.91
CA PRO A 166 -24.01 38.87 11.89
C PRO A 166 -24.54 39.73 10.73
N THR A 167 -25.07 39.10 9.68
CA THR A 167 -25.61 39.76 8.49
C THR A 167 -27.13 39.95 8.56
N GLU A 168 -27.79 39.41 9.58
CA GLU A 168 -29.23 39.49 9.74
C GLU A 168 -29.67 40.88 10.23
N ILE A 169 -30.49 41.51 9.40
CA ILE A 169 -31.04 42.83 9.64
C ILE A 169 -32.28 42.69 10.54
N HIS A 170 -32.10 42.85 11.85
CA HIS A 170 -33.18 42.71 12.83
C HIS A 170 -34.15 43.91 12.82
N THR A 171 -33.61 45.09 12.51
CA THR A 171 -34.36 46.33 12.33
C THR A 171 -34.33 46.66 10.86
N GLY A 172 -35.47 46.82 10.18
CA GLY A 172 -35.58 46.89 8.70
C GLY A 172 -34.76 47.97 7.94
N THR A 173 -33.82 48.66 8.58
CA THR A 173 -32.85 49.57 7.97
C THR A 173 -31.43 49.28 8.47
N ILE A 174 -30.44 49.34 7.57
CA ILE A 174 -29.00 49.26 7.89
C ILE A 174 -28.25 50.46 7.30
N SER A 175 -27.17 50.88 7.96
CA SER A 175 -26.24 51.86 7.39
C SER A 175 -25.44 51.23 6.26
N ARG A 176 -25.04 52.06 5.28
CA ARG A 176 -24.25 51.61 4.12
C ARG A 176 -22.94 50.92 4.52
N GLU A 177 -22.25 51.45 5.52
CA GLU A 177 -21.02 50.87 6.07
C GLU A 177 -21.24 49.44 6.57
N LYS A 178 -22.34 49.20 7.31
CA LYS A 178 -22.68 47.85 7.79
C LYS A 178 -23.06 46.90 6.65
N ALA A 179 -23.68 47.41 5.59
CA ALA A 179 -23.98 46.63 4.39
C ALA A 179 -22.70 46.19 3.67
N ASP A 180 -21.73 47.10 3.52
CA ASP A 180 -20.45 46.82 2.87
C ASP A 180 -19.60 45.86 3.71
N GLU A 181 -19.58 46.00 5.03
CA GLU A 181 -18.94 45.04 5.95
C GLU A 181 -19.55 43.63 5.85
N ALA A 182 -20.87 43.53 5.82
CA ALA A 182 -21.58 42.26 5.66
C ALA A 182 -21.30 41.61 4.29
N SER A 183 -21.30 42.42 3.22
CA SER A 183 -20.97 41.96 1.87
C SER A 183 -19.55 41.43 1.78
N ASN A 184 -18.57 42.15 2.34
CA ASN A 184 -17.18 41.72 2.35
C ASN A 184 -17.00 40.39 3.09
N ARG A 185 -17.72 40.16 4.20
CA ARG A 185 -17.67 38.87 4.93
C ARG A 185 -18.18 37.69 4.10
N LEU A 186 -19.24 37.88 3.31
CA LEU A 186 -19.80 36.84 2.43
C LEU A 186 -18.97 36.61 1.16
N CYS A 187 -18.25 37.63 0.69
CA CYS A 187 -17.51 37.60 -0.59
C CYS A 187 -16.04 37.17 -0.47
N THR A 188 -15.50 36.94 0.73
CA THR A 188 -14.10 36.48 0.85
C THR A 188 -13.93 35.02 0.43
N THR A 189 -13.57 34.83 -0.83
CA THR A 189 -12.86 33.64 -1.29
C THR A 189 -11.47 33.63 -0.66
N LYS A 190 -11.38 33.07 0.55
CA LYS A 190 -10.23 32.32 1.09
C LYS A 190 -8.85 32.71 0.54
N ALA A 191 -8.26 33.78 1.08
CA ALA A 191 -6.82 34.01 1.05
C ALA A 191 -6.30 33.87 2.50
N GLY A 192 -5.92 32.66 2.90
CA GLY A 192 -5.38 32.43 4.26
C GLY A 192 -5.62 31.03 4.83
N ALA A 193 -5.09 30.01 4.16
CA ALA A 193 -4.64 28.72 4.72
C ALA A 193 -3.90 27.95 3.61
#